data_AF-A0A6G3LQG0-F1
#
_entry.id   AF-A0A6G3LQG0-F1
#
_cell.length_a   1.000
_cell.length_b   1.000
_cell.length_c   1.000
_cell.angle_alpha   90.00
_cell.angle_beta   90.00
_cell.angle_gamma   90.00
#
_symmetry.space_group_name_H-M   'P 1'
#
loop_
_entity.id
_entity.type
_entity.pdbx_description
1 polymer ?
#
loop_
_entity_poly.entity_id
_entity_poly.type
_entity_poly.pdbx_seq_one_letter_code
_entity_poly.pdbx_strand_id
1 'polypeptide(L)'
;MAIRVERTEHTSWVIVDRQEAANALGYSDFIELIKVLTEECSSDRTAAVAITGAGERYFIGGVDLKETAKATTVDEAWRLMYEGLGGFCRAVYAC
;
A
#
# COMPACT_ATOMS: atom_id res chain seq x y z
N MET A 1 -9.14 8.52 1.46
CA MET A 1 -7.80 7.99 1.83
C MET A 1 -7.90 6.50 1.62
N ALA A 2 -6.99 5.95 0.81
CA ALA A 2 -7.06 4.56 0.39
C ALA A 2 -6.61 3.61 1.51
N ILE A 3 -5.84 4.11 2.47
CA ILE A 3 -5.25 3.30 3.54
C ILE A 3 -5.90 3.67 4.88
N ARG A 4 -6.37 2.65 5.60
CA ARG A 4 -6.84 2.76 6.99
C ARG A 4 -5.92 1.97 7.92
N VAL A 5 -5.80 2.40 9.16
CA VAL A 5 -5.01 1.72 10.20
C VAL A 5 -5.89 1.44 11.41
N GLU A 6 -6.00 0.18 11.79
CA GLU A 6 -6.68 -0.27 13.00
C GLU A 6 -5.66 -0.97 13.91
N ARG A 7 -5.60 -0.61 15.19
CA ARG A 7 -4.61 -1.18 16.13
C ARG A 7 -5.31 -2.03 17.18
N THR A 8 -4.87 -3.28 17.33
CA THR A 8 -5.40 -4.24 18.29
C THR A 8 -4.27 -4.83 19.12
N GLU A 9 -4.25 -4.58 20.42
CA GLU A 9 -3.16 -4.99 21.34
C GLU A 9 -1.76 -4.69 20.76
N HIS A 10 -1.12 -5.70 20.15
CA HIS A 10 0.22 -5.62 19.56
C HIS A 10 0.25 -5.77 18.03
N THR A 11 -0.90 -5.78 17.38
CA THR A 11 -1.03 -5.89 15.91
C THR A 11 -1.55 -4.59 15.32
N SER A 12 -0.87 -4.08 14.30
CA SER A 12 -1.35 -2.99 13.47
C SER A 12 -1.90 -3.53 12.15
N TRP A 13 -3.19 -3.31 11.92
CA TRP A 13 -3.91 -3.71 10.72
C TRP A 13 -3.91 -2.56 9.72
N VAL A 14 -3.13 -2.71 8.66
CA VAL A 14 -3.07 -1.78 7.53
C VAL A 14 -4.03 -2.28 6.45
N ILE A 15 -5.11 -1.53 6.24
CA ILE A 15 -6.25 -1.94 5.42
C ILE A 15 -6.33 -1.05 4.18
N VAL A 16 -6.18 -1.65 3.00
CA VAL A 16 -6.42 -0.98 1.71
C VAL A 16 -7.91 -0.95 1.41
N ASP A 17 -8.52 0.23 1.33
CA ASP A 17 -9.94 0.46 1.13
C ASP A 17 -10.19 1.29 -0.14
N ARG A 18 -10.12 0.61 -1.29
CA ARG A 18 -10.51 1.12 -2.62
C ARG A 18 -11.35 0.06 -3.32
N GLN A 19 -12.40 -0.41 -2.67
CA GLN A 19 -13.17 -1.59 -3.09
C GLN A 19 -13.76 -1.43 -4.50
N GLU A 20 -14.15 -0.21 -4.88
CA GLU A 20 -14.64 0.15 -6.22
C GLU A 20 -13.59 -0.02 -7.33
N ALA A 21 -12.31 -0.03 -6.96
CA ALA A 21 -11.16 -0.25 -7.83
C ALA A 21 -10.46 -1.60 -7.54
N ALA A 22 -11.17 -2.57 -6.95
CA ALA A 22 -10.63 -3.86 -6.55
C ALA A 22 -9.38 -3.77 -5.63
N ASN A 23 -9.32 -2.72 -4.81
CA ASN A 23 -8.16 -2.39 -3.97
C ASN A 23 -6.85 -2.24 -4.77
N ALA A 24 -6.93 -1.88 -6.06
CA ALA A 24 -5.75 -1.56 -6.85
C ALA A 24 -5.13 -0.23 -6.39
N LEU A 25 -3.81 -0.10 -6.51
CA LEU A 25 -3.04 1.01 -5.95
C LEU A 25 -2.39 1.85 -7.04
N GLY A 26 -2.67 3.15 -7.02
CA GLY A 26 -1.96 4.17 -7.79
C GLY A 26 -0.68 4.65 -7.07
N TYR A 27 0.06 5.56 -7.69
CA TYR A 27 1.31 6.07 -7.10
C TYR A 27 1.08 6.72 -5.73
N SER A 28 0.07 7.58 -5.60
CA SER A 28 -0.24 8.24 -4.32
C SER A 28 -0.62 7.25 -3.22
N ASP A 29 -1.34 6.17 -3.59
CA ASP A 29 -1.76 5.15 -2.64
C ASP A 29 -0.55 4.34 -2.14
N PHE A 30 0.41 4.01 -3.03
CA PHE A 30 1.66 3.38 -2.62
C PHE A 30 2.48 4.26 -1.68
N ILE A 31 2.59 5.57 -1.96
CA ILE A 31 3.32 6.48 -1.07
C ILE A 31 2.67 6.57 0.32
N GLU A 32 1.33 6.63 0.37
CA GLU A 32 0.58 6.58 1.63
C GLU A 32 0.84 5.25 2.37
N LEU A 33 0.78 4.12 1.67
CA LEU A 33 1.02 2.80 2.24
C LEU A 33 2.45 2.64 2.77
N ILE A 34 3.46 3.09 2.02
CA ILE A 34 4.88 3.06 2.45
C ILE A 34 5.06 3.87 3.74
N LYS A 35 4.47 5.07 3.80
CA LYS A 35 4.54 5.92 4.98
C LYS A 35 3.93 5.21 6.19
N VAL A 36 2.70 4.70 6.05
CA VAL A 36 2.00 3.98 7.12
C VAL A 36 2.81 2.77 7.58
N LEU A 37 3.32 1.94 6.67
CA LEU A 37 4.12 0.77 7.02
C LEU A 37 5.39 1.17 7.78
N THR A 38 6.09 2.20 7.33
CA THR A 38 7.30 2.68 8.00
C THR A 38 7.00 3.13 9.44
N GLU A 39 5.89 3.84 9.63
CA GLU A 39 5.43 4.31 10.94
C GLU A 39 5.06 3.12 11.86
N GLU A 40 4.29 2.16 11.36
CA GLU A 40 3.82 1.02 12.17
C GLU A 40 4.95 0.01 12.47
N CYS A 41 5.88 -0.22 11.54
CA CYS A 41 7.05 -1.10 11.73
C CYS A 41 8.09 -0.52 12.69
N SER A 42 8.15 0.81 12.82
CA SER A 42 9.09 1.49 13.73
C SER A 42 8.52 1.70 15.14
N SER A 43 7.25 1.35 15.36
CA SER A 43 6.56 1.54 16.64
C SER A 43 6.98 0.51 17.68
N ASP A 44 7.36 0.96 18.87
CA ASP A 44 7.66 0.09 20.02
C ASP A 44 6.43 -0.63 20.59
N ARG A 45 5.22 -0.23 20.16
CA ARG A 45 3.95 -0.83 20.57
C ARG A 45 3.46 -1.93 19.63
N THR A 46 4.04 -2.01 18.43
CA THR A 46 3.59 -2.91 17.37
C THR A 46 4.54 -4.10 17.29
N ALA A 47 4.04 -5.30 17.63
CA ALA A 47 4.79 -6.55 17.46
C ALA A 47 4.58 -7.17 16.07
N ALA A 48 3.44 -6.89 15.43
CA ALA A 48 3.13 -7.40 14.10
C ALA A 48 2.37 -6.36 13.27
N VAL A 49 2.70 -6.28 11.98
CA VAL A 49 1.93 -5.50 11.01
C VAL A 49 1.22 -6.48 10.07
N ALA A 50 -0.10 -6.41 10.04
CA ALA A 50 -0.94 -7.21 9.16
C ALA A 50 -1.50 -6.32 8.05
N ILE A 51 -1.27 -6.70 6.79
CA ILE A 51 -1.76 -5.97 5.62
C ILE A 51 -2.96 -6.72 5.06
N THR A 52 -4.07 -6.02 4.80
CA THR A 52 -5.27 -6.60 4.19
C THR A 52 -6.01 -5.64 3.26
N GLY A 53 -6.94 -6.17 2.48
CA GLY A 53 -7.91 -5.41 1.69
C GLY A 53 -9.25 -5.29 2.41
N ALA A 54 -9.92 -4.15 2.27
CA ALA A 54 -11.30 -3.98 2.71
C ALA A 54 -12.27 -4.72 1.79
N GLY A 55 -13.43 -5.05 2.34
CA GLY A 55 -14.46 -5.83 1.65
C GLY A 55 -14.11 -7.32 1.56
N GLU A 56 -14.90 -8.05 0.78
CA GLU A 56 -14.81 -9.53 0.73
C GLU A 56 -14.37 -10.06 -0.64
N ARG A 57 -14.16 -9.17 -1.63
CA ARG A 57 -13.92 -9.58 -3.02
C ARG A 57 -12.46 -9.61 -3.42
N TYR A 58 -11.67 -8.65 -2.94
CA TYR A 58 -10.30 -8.45 -3.39
C TYR A 58 -9.41 -8.14 -2.19
N PHE A 59 -8.26 -8.80 -2.11
CA PHE A 59 -7.18 -8.38 -1.22
C PHE A 59 -6.59 -7.07 -1.74
N ILE A 60 -5.74 -7.15 -2.76
CA ILE A 60 -5.17 -6.00 -3.47
C ILE A 60 -5.10 -6.39 -4.95
N GLY A 61 -5.76 -5.61 -5.81
CA GLY A 61 -5.85 -5.88 -7.26
C GLY A 61 -4.55 -5.66 -8.05
N GLY A 62 -3.47 -5.28 -7.36
CA GLY A 62 -2.18 -4.93 -7.94
C GLY A 62 -2.05 -3.43 -8.19
N VAL A 63 -1.23 -3.06 -9.17
CA VAL A 63 -1.07 -1.67 -9.62
C VAL A 63 -2.32 -1.22 -10.38
N ASP A 64 -2.77 0.02 -10.17
CA ASP A 64 -3.92 0.59 -10.87
C ASP A 64 -3.64 0.71 -12.38
N LEU A 65 -4.22 -0.21 -13.15
CA LEU A 65 -4.01 -0.26 -14.61
C LEU A 65 -4.50 0.98 -15.34
N LYS A 66 -5.45 1.75 -14.79
CA LYS A 66 -5.89 3.01 -15.41
C LYS A 66 -4.82 4.10 -15.26
N GLU A 67 -4.05 4.06 -14.18
CA GLU A 67 -2.90 4.95 -13.99
C GLU A 67 -1.69 4.46 -14.79
N THR A 68 -1.41 3.15 -14.77
CA THR A 68 -0.35 2.54 -15.59
C THR A 68 -0.53 2.86 -17.07
N ALA A 69 -1.76 2.79 -17.59
CA ALA A 69 -2.06 3.11 -18.99
C ALA A 69 -1.81 4.57 -19.37
N LYS A 70 -1.69 5.48 -18.40
CA LYS A 70 -1.37 6.90 -18.63
C LYS A 70 0.13 7.19 -18.58
N ALA A 71 0.95 6.27 -18.08
CA ALA A 71 2.40 6.43 -18.07
C ALA A 71 2.94 6.25 -19.49
N THR A 72 3.31 7.36 -20.13
CA THR A 72 3.82 7.40 -21.51
C THR A 72 5.32 7.69 -21.58
N THR A 73 5.92 8.02 -20.44
CA THR A 73 7.35 8.27 -20.29
C THR A 73 8.00 7.27 -19.32
N VAL A 74 9.32 7.11 -19.43
CA VAL A 74 10.09 6.28 -18.50
C VAL A 74 9.96 6.80 -17.07
N ASP A 75 9.98 8.11 -16.87
CA ASP A 75 9.87 8.72 -15.54
C ASP A 75 8.50 8.43 -14.91
N GLU A 76 7.40 8.52 -15.68
CA GLU A 76 6.07 8.16 -15.19
C GLU A 76 5.97 6.68 -14.82
N ALA A 77 6.53 5.79 -15.64
CA ALA A 77 6.59 4.36 -15.35
C ALA A 77 7.47 4.05 -14.13
N TRP A 78 8.58 4.78 -13.97
CA TRP A 78 9.50 4.65 -12.84
C TRP A 78 8.82 4.99 -11.52
N ARG A 79 8.05 6.08 -11.47
CA ARG A 79 7.30 6.49 -10.28
C ARG A 79 6.35 5.39 -9.82
N LEU A 80 5.56 4.84 -10.73
CA LEU A 80 4.59 3.81 -10.36
C LEU A 80 5.24 2.47 -9.98
N MET A 81 6.20 2.01 -10.80
CA MET A 81 6.75 0.65 -10.67
C MET A 81 7.91 0.57 -9.68
N TYR A 82 8.87 1.51 -9.73
CA TYR A 82 10.07 1.45 -8.90
C TYR A 82 9.90 2.18 -7.56
N GLU A 83 9.36 3.40 -7.57
CA GLU A 83 9.11 4.18 -6.36
C GLU A 83 7.87 3.67 -5.61
N GLY A 84 6.77 3.42 -6.31
CA GLY A 84 5.52 2.91 -5.75
C GLY A 84 5.61 1.44 -5.35
N LEU A 85 5.36 0.52 -6.29
CA LEU A 85 5.33 -0.92 -6.01
C LEU A 85 6.66 -1.42 -5.41
N GLY A 86 7.80 -1.05 -6.02
CA GLY A 86 9.11 -1.42 -5.52
C GLY A 86 9.42 -0.82 -4.14
N GLY A 87 8.96 0.42 -3.87
CA GLY A 87 9.11 1.06 -2.57
C GLY A 87 8.32 0.35 -1.48
N PHE A 88 7.09 -0.07 -1.80
CA PHE A 88 6.28 -0.90 -0.92
C PHE A 88 6.99 -2.21 -0.54
N CYS A 89 7.50 -2.96 -1.52
CA CYS A 89 8.23 -4.20 -1.23
C CYS A 89 9.43 -3.95 -0.30
N ARG A 90 10.21 -2.88 -0.56
CA ARG A 90 11.35 -2.52 0.31
C ARG A 90 10.91 -2.14 1.72
N ALA A 91 9.81 -1.41 1.87
CA ALA A 91 9.28 -1.05 3.19
C ALA A 91 8.85 -2.30 3.98
N VAL A 92 8.19 -3.27 3.33
CA VAL A 92 7.81 -4.53 3.95
C VAL A 92 9.03 -5.36 4.38
N TYR A 93 10.08 -5.42 3.56
CA TYR A 93 11.32 -6.15 3.92
C TYR A 93 12.20 -5.43 4.95
N ALA A 94 11.95 -4.15 5.20
CA ALA A 94 12.63 -3.37 6.23
C ALA A 94 11.88 -3.36 7.57
N CYS A 95 10.68 -3.94 7.58
CA CYS A 95 10.00 -4.43 8.77
C CYS A 95 10.66 -5.78 9.18
#